data_AF-A0A3D8QTN1-F1
#
_entry.id   AF-A0A3D8QTN1-F1
#
_cell.length_a   1.000
_cell.length_b   1.000
_cell.length_c   1.000
_cell.angle_alpha   90.00
_cell.angle_beta   90.00
_cell.angle_gamma   90.00
#
_symmetry.space_group_name_H-M   'P 1'
#
loop_
_entity.id
_entity.type
_entity.pdbx_description
1 polymer ?
#
loop_
_entity_poly.entity_id
_entity_poly.type
_entity_poly.pdbx_seq_one_letter_code
_entity_poly.pdbx_strand_id
1 'polypeptide(L)'
;MIGTKRGAMVSSVDSFTVTLKGRGGHAAQPHLTIDPVLLASQIVFRLQGIVSREIKPGDFAVITVGSIEAGTVSNIIPDKATMTIRARSRDNRDKLITGFKRFVRAECLASNSPEPLFEPGRPSPELLIDEGMT
;
A
#
# COMPACT_ATOMS: atom_id res chain seq x y z
N MET A 1 12.34 21.38 -30.20
CA MET A 1 11.41 20.40 -30.81
C MET A 1 10.98 19.43 -29.70
N ILE A 2 9.81 19.63 -29.09
CA ILE A 2 9.27 18.74 -28.05
C ILE A 2 8.40 17.72 -28.78
N GLY A 3 8.91 16.51 -28.98
CA GLY A 3 8.17 15.42 -29.57
C GLY A 3 7.20 14.82 -28.56
N THR A 4 5.91 15.11 -28.69
CA THR A 4 4.85 14.40 -27.96
C THR A 4 4.67 13.03 -28.61
N LYS A 5 5.25 11.99 -28.01
CA LYS A 5 4.88 10.61 -28.36
C LYS A 5 3.43 10.37 -27.93
N ARG A 6 2.49 10.59 -28.85
CA ARG A 6 1.12 10.06 -28.78
C ARG A 6 1.20 8.53 -28.89
N GLY A 7 0.99 7.84 -27.78
CA GLY A 7 0.91 6.38 -27.72
C GLY A 7 1.04 5.86 -26.28
N ALA A 8 -0.08 5.43 -25.69
CA ALA A 8 -0.19 4.72 -24.41
C ALA A 8 0.33 5.46 -23.15
N MET A 9 -0.20 6.66 -22.85
CA MET A 9 0.13 7.39 -21.61
C MET A 9 -0.92 7.27 -20.49
N VAL A 10 -1.76 6.24 -20.49
CA VAL A 10 -2.58 5.91 -19.32
C VAL A 10 -1.84 4.84 -18.53
N SER A 11 -0.90 5.26 -17.68
CA SER A 11 -0.39 4.35 -16.65
C SER A 11 -1.56 3.95 -15.77
N SER A 12 -1.87 2.66 -15.72
CA SER A 12 -2.85 2.12 -14.78
C SER A 12 -2.42 2.48 -13.35
N VAL A 13 -3.40 2.93 -12.59
CA VAL A 13 -3.26 3.23 -11.18
C VAL A 13 -4.11 2.22 -10.45
N ASP A 14 -3.48 1.47 -9.56
CA ASP A 14 -4.18 0.56 -8.67
C ASP A 14 -4.16 1.12 -7.26
N SER A 15 -5.35 1.27 -6.69
CA SER A 15 -5.54 1.66 -5.30
C SER A 15 -6.01 0.45 -4.52
N PHE A 16 -5.52 0.29 -3.29
CA PHE A 16 -5.92 -0.76 -2.37
C PHE A 16 -6.16 -0.16 -0.99
N THR A 17 -7.20 -0.62 -0.33
CA THR A 17 -7.35 -0.48 1.12
C THR A 17 -6.92 -1.81 1.74
N VAL A 18 -6.00 -1.74 2.69
CA VAL A 18 -5.49 -2.90 3.42
C VAL A 18 -5.90 -2.77 4.87
N THR A 19 -6.56 -3.79 5.40
CA THR A 19 -6.86 -3.87 6.83
C THR A 19 -5.95 -4.92 7.47
N LEU A 20 -5.10 -4.46 8.38
CA LEU A 20 -4.20 -5.25 9.20
C LEU A 20 -4.92 -5.58 10.50
N LYS A 21 -4.94 -6.86 10.89
CA LYS A 21 -5.59 -7.33 12.11
C LYS A 21 -4.54 -7.47 13.22
N GLY A 22 -4.85 -6.95 14.38
CA GLY A 22 -4.05 -7.09 15.59
C GLY A 22 -4.83 -7.79 16.69
N ARG A 23 -4.35 -7.59 17.90
CA ARG A 23 -5.04 -7.97 19.13
C ARG A 23 -4.85 -6.82 20.11
N GLY A 24 -5.91 -6.04 20.30
CA GLY A 24 -5.85 -4.86 21.15
C GLY A 24 -5.66 -5.20 22.63
N GLY A 25 -5.27 -4.19 23.41
CA GLY A 25 -5.05 -4.35 24.85
C GLY A 25 -4.40 -3.13 25.49
N HIS A 26 -4.13 -3.22 26.78
CA HIS A 26 -3.48 -2.13 27.50
C HIS A 26 -2.03 -1.97 27.03
N ALA A 27 -1.62 -0.73 26.72
CA ALA A 27 -0.25 -0.42 26.28
C ALA A 27 0.86 -0.82 27.28
N ALA A 28 0.53 -1.05 28.56
CA ALA A 28 1.47 -1.54 29.57
C ALA A 28 1.70 -3.06 29.51
N GLN A 29 0.91 -3.80 28.74
CA GLN A 29 1.01 -5.25 28.59
C GLN A 29 1.17 -5.67 27.12
N PRO A 30 2.17 -5.13 26.39
CA PRO A 30 2.29 -5.35 24.94
C PRO A 30 2.51 -6.81 24.56
N HIS A 31 3.11 -7.62 25.44
CA HIS A 31 3.34 -9.06 25.23
C HIS A 31 2.04 -9.88 25.10
N LEU A 32 0.90 -9.34 25.54
CA LEU A 32 -0.43 -9.92 25.38
C LEU A 32 -1.16 -9.38 24.14
N THR A 33 -0.52 -8.57 23.32
CA THR A 33 -1.14 -7.89 22.17
C THR A 33 -0.43 -8.24 20.87
N ILE A 34 -1.06 -7.88 19.75
CA ILE A 34 -0.40 -7.80 18.44
C ILE A 34 -0.65 -6.36 17.98
N ASP A 35 0.40 -5.56 17.91
CA ASP A 35 0.30 -4.13 17.63
C ASP A 35 0.23 -3.86 16.12
N PRO A 36 -0.93 -3.46 15.58
CA PRO A 36 -1.08 -3.21 14.16
C PRO A 36 -0.48 -1.85 13.74
N VAL A 37 -0.19 -0.93 14.67
CA VAL A 37 0.50 0.34 14.38
C VAL A 37 1.95 0.07 14.02
N LEU A 38 2.61 -0.76 14.83
CA LEU A 38 3.99 -1.18 14.58
C LEU A 38 4.09 -1.96 13.27
N LEU A 39 3.18 -2.91 13.06
CA LEU A 39 3.10 -3.70 11.82
C LEU A 39 2.89 -2.80 10.58
N ALA A 40 1.98 -1.83 10.64
CA ALA A 40 1.76 -0.88 9.55
C ALA A 40 3.04 -0.10 9.21
N SER A 41 3.77 0.34 10.23
CA SER A 41 5.02 1.08 10.08
C SER A 41 6.12 0.24 9.41
N GLN A 42 6.24 -1.03 9.79
CA GLN A 42 7.17 -1.98 9.17
C GLN A 42 6.82 -2.19 7.69
N ILE A 43 5.54 -2.35 7.36
CA ILE A 43 5.07 -2.49 5.98
C ILE A 43 5.45 -1.26 5.15
N VAL A 44 5.22 -0.04 5.65
CA VAL A 44 5.58 1.21 4.94
C VAL A 44 7.05 1.22 4.54
N PHE A 45 7.92 0.87 5.48
CA PHE A 45 9.36 0.80 5.23
C PHE A 45 9.69 -0.31 4.22
N ARG A 46 9.10 -1.49 4.38
CA ARG A 46 9.37 -2.66 3.54
C ARG A 46 8.96 -2.44 2.09
N LEU A 47 7.82 -1.77 1.85
CA LEU A 47 7.31 -1.51 0.50
C LEU A 47 8.29 -0.74 -0.40
N GLN A 48 9.17 0.10 0.18
CA GLN A 48 10.20 0.82 -0.58
C GLN A 48 11.21 -0.15 -1.24
N GLY A 49 11.37 -1.36 -0.69
CA GLY A 49 12.20 -2.41 -1.26
C GLY A 49 11.72 -2.88 -2.64
N ILE A 50 10.41 -2.83 -2.91
CA ILE A 50 9.87 -3.28 -4.21
C ILE A 50 10.43 -2.39 -5.33
N VAL A 51 10.27 -1.08 -5.20
CA VAL A 51 10.73 -0.13 -6.22
C VAL A 51 12.27 -0.10 -6.29
N SER A 52 12.95 -0.10 -5.13
CA SER A 52 14.40 0.06 -5.10
C SER A 52 15.21 -1.21 -5.41
N ARG A 53 14.63 -2.41 -5.25
CA ARG A 53 15.34 -3.69 -5.40
C ARG A 53 14.75 -4.63 -6.42
N GLU A 54 13.44 -4.55 -6.71
CA GLU A 54 12.78 -5.48 -7.62
C GLU A 54 12.50 -4.86 -9.00
N ILE A 55 12.39 -3.54 -9.12
CA ILE A 55 12.16 -2.86 -10.41
C ILE A 55 13.48 -2.57 -11.11
N LYS A 56 13.53 -2.77 -12.44
CA LYS A 56 14.71 -2.50 -13.25
C LYS A 56 15.03 -1.00 -13.19
N PRO A 57 16.31 -0.61 -12.96
CA PRO A 57 16.69 0.79 -13.03
C PRO A 57 16.30 1.42 -14.37
N GLY A 58 15.65 2.58 -14.32
CA GLY A 58 15.15 3.31 -15.50
C GLY A 58 13.67 3.02 -15.84
N ASP A 59 13.08 1.95 -15.31
CA ASP A 59 11.65 1.71 -15.46
C ASP A 59 10.85 2.59 -14.49
N PHE A 60 9.72 3.13 -14.96
CA PHE A 60 8.84 3.94 -14.12
C PHE A 60 7.97 3.06 -13.22
N ALA A 61 8.13 3.20 -11.91
CA ALA A 61 7.30 2.56 -10.88
C ALA A 61 7.23 3.43 -9.62
N VAL A 62 6.03 3.51 -9.03
CA VAL A 62 5.78 4.22 -7.77
C VAL A 62 4.84 3.39 -6.91
N ILE A 63 5.15 3.26 -5.63
CA ILE A 63 4.24 2.78 -4.59
C ILE A 63 4.17 3.86 -3.52
N THR A 64 2.95 4.27 -3.17
CA THR A 64 2.68 5.29 -2.17
C THR A 64 1.72 4.73 -1.14
N VAL A 65 2.03 4.91 0.14
CA VAL A 65 1.06 4.72 1.23
C VAL A 65 0.37 6.07 1.43
N GLY A 66 -0.92 6.14 1.11
CA GLY A 66 -1.70 7.38 1.11
C GLY A 66 -2.27 7.75 2.48
N SER A 67 -2.58 6.77 3.31
CA SER A 67 -3.06 6.97 4.67
C SER A 67 -2.77 5.75 5.53
N ILE A 68 -2.66 5.98 6.84
CA ILE A 68 -2.61 4.96 7.88
C ILE A 68 -3.48 5.46 9.03
N GLU A 69 -4.43 4.64 9.44
CA GLU A 69 -5.36 4.92 10.52
C GLU A 69 -5.37 3.76 11.51
N ALA A 70 -5.02 4.02 12.77
CA ALA A 70 -4.95 3.01 13.81
C ALA A 70 -5.01 3.66 15.20
N GLY A 71 -5.88 3.15 16.06
CA GLY A 71 -6.03 3.61 17.44
C GLY A 71 -6.70 4.98 17.59
N THR A 72 -7.23 5.23 18.79
CA THR A 72 -7.90 6.49 19.15
C THR A 72 -7.50 7.00 20.53
N VAL A 73 -6.83 6.17 21.34
CA VAL A 73 -6.43 6.48 22.72
C VAL A 73 -4.98 6.09 22.92
N SER A 74 -4.20 6.94 23.58
CA SER A 74 -2.74 6.80 23.71
C SER A 74 -2.27 5.62 24.58
N ASN A 75 -3.12 5.08 25.46
CA ASN A 75 -2.79 3.98 26.37
C ASN A 75 -3.37 2.62 25.96
N ILE A 76 -3.96 2.53 24.76
CA ILE A 76 -4.57 1.31 24.21
C ILE A 76 -3.88 0.97 22.90
N ILE A 77 -3.38 -0.27 22.80
CA ILE A 77 -2.95 -0.85 21.54
C ILE A 77 -4.21 -1.23 20.76
N PRO A 78 -4.40 -0.76 19.52
CA PRO A 78 -5.60 -1.05 18.74
C PRO A 78 -5.67 -2.51 18.28
N ASP A 79 -6.87 -2.96 17.95
CA ASP A 79 -7.15 -4.29 17.41
C ASP A 79 -6.98 -4.39 15.88
N LYS A 80 -6.86 -3.24 15.19
CA LYS A 80 -6.61 -3.18 13.75
C LYS A 80 -5.94 -1.87 13.32
N ALA A 81 -5.38 -1.89 12.12
CA ALA A 81 -4.94 -0.71 11.39
C ALA A 81 -5.44 -0.78 9.95
N THR A 82 -5.86 0.34 9.39
CA THR A 82 -6.27 0.44 7.98
C THR A 82 -5.31 1.37 7.26
N MET A 83 -4.83 0.94 6.09
CA MET A 83 -3.96 1.76 5.25
C MET A 83 -4.43 1.77 3.80
N THR A 84 -4.24 2.90 3.14
CA THR A 84 -4.47 3.01 1.70
C THR A 84 -3.14 3.00 0.96
N ILE A 85 -3.06 2.22 -0.12
CA ILE A 85 -1.86 2.06 -0.93
C ILE A 85 -2.21 2.31 -2.38
N ARG A 86 -1.39 3.12 -3.06
CA ARG A 86 -1.50 3.42 -4.48
C ARG A 86 -0.24 2.91 -5.18
N ALA A 87 -0.40 2.09 -6.20
CA ALA A 87 0.68 1.62 -7.05
C ALA A 87 0.47 2.11 -8.49
N ARG A 88 1.54 2.57 -9.13
CA ARG A 88 1.52 3.09 -10.49
C ARG A 88 2.77 2.63 -11.22
N SER A 89 2.60 2.03 -12.39
CA SER A 89 3.71 1.61 -13.24
C SER A 89 3.25 1.54 -14.69
N ARG A 90 4.17 1.73 -15.64
CA ARG A 90 3.88 1.53 -17.07
C ARG A 90 3.94 0.05 -17.44
N ASP A 91 5.06 -0.61 -17.11
CA ASP A 91 5.36 -1.96 -17.62
C ASP A 91 5.39 -3.04 -16.52
N ASN A 92 5.56 -2.63 -15.26
CA ASN A 92 5.74 -3.52 -14.09
C ASN A 92 4.51 -3.62 -13.17
N ARG A 93 3.29 -3.38 -13.67
CA ARG A 93 2.07 -3.34 -12.83
C ARG A 93 1.89 -4.61 -11.98
N ASP A 94 1.88 -5.78 -12.61
CA ASP A 94 1.62 -7.04 -11.91
C ASP A 94 2.72 -7.40 -10.92
N LYS A 95 3.96 -6.99 -11.22
CA LYS A 95 5.11 -7.13 -10.32
C LYS A 95 4.94 -6.28 -9.06
N LEU A 96 4.49 -5.02 -9.20
CA LEU A 96 4.18 -4.18 -8.05
C LEU A 96 3.04 -4.77 -7.22
N ILE A 97 1.93 -5.19 -7.86
CA ILE A 97 0.76 -5.70 -7.12
C ILE A 97 1.11 -6.98 -6.38
N THR A 98 1.79 -7.92 -7.04
CA THR A 98 2.19 -9.19 -6.44
C THR A 98 3.23 -8.98 -5.34
N GLY A 99 4.20 -8.10 -5.58
CA GLY A 99 5.22 -7.73 -4.60
C GLY A 99 4.62 -7.11 -3.34
N PHE A 100 3.70 -6.15 -3.49
CA PHE A 100 3.06 -5.50 -2.35
C PHE A 100 2.26 -6.50 -1.50
N LYS A 101 1.40 -7.31 -2.13
CA LYS A 101 0.60 -8.32 -1.40
C LYS A 101 1.50 -9.31 -0.67
N ARG A 102 2.61 -9.72 -1.31
CA ARG A 102 3.60 -10.60 -0.70
C ARG A 102 4.28 -9.96 0.51
N PHE A 103 4.72 -8.71 0.41
CA PHE A 103 5.39 -8.02 1.52
C PHE A 103 4.43 -7.83 2.70
N VAL A 104 3.20 -7.36 2.45
CA VAL A 104 2.20 -7.20 3.52
C VAL A 104 1.94 -8.53 4.24
N ARG A 105 1.71 -9.62 3.49
CA ARG A 105 1.50 -10.95 4.09
C ARG A 105 2.71 -11.44 4.89
N ALA A 106 3.92 -11.21 4.38
CA ALA A 106 5.15 -11.60 5.06
C ALA A 106 5.33 -10.87 6.39
N GLU A 107 5.05 -9.56 6.43
CA GLU A 107 5.12 -8.78 7.67
C GLU A 107 4.01 -9.19 8.66
N CYS A 108 2.80 -9.48 8.19
CA CYS A 108 1.73 -10.03 9.02
C CYS A 108 2.16 -11.36 9.66
N LEU A 109 2.70 -12.28 8.85
CA LEU A 109 3.20 -13.57 9.34
C LEU A 109 4.33 -13.38 10.37
N ALA A 110 5.31 -12.53 10.08
CA ALA A 110 6.44 -12.25 10.97
C ALA A 110 5.99 -11.64 12.31
N SER A 111 4.90 -10.87 12.30
CA SER A 111 4.32 -10.24 13.49
C SER A 111 3.29 -11.10 14.22
N ASN A 112 3.09 -12.36 13.81
CA ASN A 112 2.02 -13.25 14.30
C ASN A 112 0.60 -12.64 14.15
N SER A 113 0.43 -11.75 13.18
CA SER A 113 -0.84 -11.12 12.83
C SER A 113 -1.66 -12.03 11.91
N PRO A 114 -3.00 -12.10 12.06
CA PRO A 114 -3.86 -12.80 11.12
C PRO A 114 -3.73 -12.27 9.69
N GLU A 115 -4.20 -13.07 8.71
CA GLU A 115 -4.16 -12.66 7.30
C GLU A 115 -4.83 -11.29 7.08
N PRO A 116 -4.14 -10.37 6.37
CA PRO A 116 -4.65 -9.05 6.06
C PRO A 116 -5.79 -9.13 5.04
N LEU A 117 -6.74 -8.20 5.15
CA LEU A 117 -7.78 -8.02 4.15
C LEU A 117 -7.33 -7.02 3.10
N PHE A 118 -7.46 -7.37 1.83
CA PHE A 118 -7.18 -6.50 0.69
C PHE A 118 -8.48 -6.16 -0.02
N GLU A 119 -8.81 -4.88 -0.08
CA GLU A 119 -9.98 -4.36 -0.80
C GLU A 119 -9.49 -3.44 -1.92
N PRO A 120 -10.09 -3.50 -3.13
CA PRO A 120 -9.84 -2.48 -4.14
C PRO A 120 -10.19 -1.10 -3.58
N GLY A 121 -9.27 -0.15 -3.68
CA GLY A 121 -9.54 1.24 -3.33
C GLY A 121 -10.57 1.83 -4.29
N ARG A 122 -11.30 2.87 -3.87
CA ARG A 122 -12.22 3.58 -4.77
C ARG A 122 -11.43 4.06 -6.00
N PRO A 123 -11.97 3.89 -7.22
CA PRO A 123 -11.35 4.45 -8.42
C PRO A 123 -11.19 5.97 -8.23
N SER A 124 -10.02 6.50 -8.58
CA SER A 124 -9.80 7.94 -8.62
C SER A 124 -10.77 8.56 -9.65
N PRO A 125 -11.43 9.71 -9.38
CA PRO A 125 -12.40 10.33 -10.30
C PRO A 125 -11.84 10.86 -11.65
N GLU A 126 -10.68 10.43 -12.12
CA GLU A 126 -10.03 10.99 -13.30
C GLU A 126 -9.66 9.90 -14.31
N LEU A 127 -10.68 9.54 -15.08
CA LEU A 127 -10.55 9.07 -16.47
C LEU A 127 -11.82 9.48 -17.25
N LEU A 128 -12.32 10.70 -17.00
CA LEU A 128 -13.09 11.41 -18.02
C LEU A 128 -12.05 12.08 -18.92
N ILE A 129 -11.70 11.40 -20.01
CA ILE A 129 -11.01 12.04 -21.13
C ILE A 129 -12.06 12.98 -21.71
N ASP A 130 -11.94 14.27 -21.44
CA ASP A 130 -12.75 15.26 -22.14
C ASP A 130 -12.28 15.27 -23.60
N GLU A 131 -13.07 14.70 -24.51
CA GLU A 131 -12.81 14.68 -25.97
C GLU A 131 -13.00 16.07 -26.60
N GLY A 132 -12.58 17.13 -25.92
CA GLY A 132 -13.00 18.51 -26.19
C GLY A 132 -11.90 19.55 -26.42
N MET A 133 -10.62 19.16 -26.50
CA MET A 133 -9.54 20.10 -26.87
C MET A 133 -8.72 19.56 -28.04
N THR A 134 -9.26 19.80 -29.24
CA THR A 134 -8.50 19.81 -30.50
C THR A 134 -8.27 21.26 -30.90
#